data_AF-A0A562D5R3-F1
#
_entry.id   AF-A0A562D5R3-F1
#
_cell.length_a   1.000
_cell.length_b   1.000
_cell.length_c   1.000
_cell.angle_alpha   90.00
_cell.angle_beta   90.00
_cell.angle_gamma   90.00
#
_symmetry.space_group_name_H-M   'P 1'
#
loop_
_entity.id
_entity.type
_entity.pdbx_description
1 polymer ?
#
loop_
_entity_poly.entity_id
_entity_poly.type
_entity_poly.pdbx_seq_one_letter_code
_entity_poly.pdbx_strand_id
1 'polypeptide(L)'
;MAAAVLCLSLVGCAGVEGTPTAATSTLSGPDPARCEEVPQAEVAQIDSSFLDGQRLIGARGVQDGAFFYIAGTVLTRDGTMDAPGAVWVVHQGSVYSISDAAASRSYMPDGRGILAANPYSEAGLLVQDCVTVGR
;
A
#
# COMPACT_ATOMS: atom_id res chain seq x y z
N MET A 1 5.60 47.06 -38.57
CA MET A 1 5.41 46.88 -37.11
C MET A 1 3.97 47.28 -36.79
N ALA A 2 3.21 46.36 -36.18
CA ALA A 2 1.76 46.43 -35.87
C ALA A 2 0.83 46.60 -37.11
N ALA A 3 -0.33 46.00 -37.23
CA ALA A 3 -1.12 45.01 -36.50
C ALA A 3 -2.21 44.51 -37.48
N ALA A 4 -2.73 43.30 -37.32
CA ALA A 4 -4.13 43.00 -37.66
C ALA A 4 -4.51 41.62 -37.12
N VAL A 5 -5.23 41.65 -36.00
CA VAL A 5 -6.04 40.58 -35.45
C VAL A 5 -7.21 40.34 -36.40
N LEU A 6 -7.41 39.09 -36.82
CA LEU A 6 -8.69 38.60 -37.38
C LEU A 6 -8.64 37.06 -37.47
N CYS A 7 -9.29 36.39 -36.52
CA CYS A 7 -9.92 35.07 -36.72
C CYS A 7 -11.08 35.00 -35.72
N LEU A 8 -12.24 35.50 -36.10
CA LEU A 8 -13.37 34.74 -36.67
C LEU A 8 -13.92 33.69 -35.68
N SER A 9 -14.96 34.11 -34.96
CA SER A 9 -15.77 33.30 -34.07
C SER A 9 -16.77 32.45 -34.86
N LEU A 10 -16.72 31.12 -34.69
CA LEU A 10 -17.81 30.20 -35.05
C LEU A 10 -17.75 28.95 -34.14
N VAL A 11 -18.76 28.85 -33.27
CA VAL A 11 -19.55 27.63 -32.94
C VAL A 11 -18.82 26.37 -32.44
N GLY A 12 -19.14 26.00 -31.19
CA GLY A 12 -19.55 24.64 -30.83
C GLY A 12 -18.52 23.74 -30.14
N CYS A 13 -18.73 23.48 -28.85
CA CYS A 13 -19.08 22.16 -28.31
C CYS A 13 -19.03 22.19 -26.77
N ALA A 14 -20.10 21.69 -26.15
CA ALA A 14 -20.15 21.38 -24.74
C ALA A 14 -19.18 20.24 -24.42
N GLY A 15 -18.42 20.39 -23.34
CA GLY A 15 -17.49 19.39 -22.83
C GLY A 15 -16.94 19.86 -21.50
N VAL A 16 -17.77 19.80 -20.45
CA VAL A 16 -17.30 19.86 -19.07
C VAL A 16 -16.54 18.55 -18.83
N GLU A 17 -15.24 18.58 -19.09
CA GLU A 17 -14.32 17.53 -18.69
C GLU A 17 -14.04 17.75 -17.20
N GLY A 18 -14.75 16.99 -16.37
CA GLY A 18 -14.49 16.92 -14.95
C GLY A 18 -13.09 16.39 -14.72
N THR A 19 -12.21 17.25 -14.21
CA THR A 19 -10.92 16.84 -13.65
C THR A 19 -11.21 15.83 -12.53
N PRO A 20 -10.68 14.60 -12.57
CA PRO A 20 -10.72 13.75 -11.39
C PRO A 20 -9.80 14.38 -10.34
N THR A 21 -10.39 15.14 -9.42
CA THR A 21 -9.75 15.48 -8.15
C THR A 21 -9.48 14.17 -7.44
N ALA A 22 -8.25 13.68 -7.52
CA ALA A 22 -7.78 12.63 -6.65
C ALA A 22 -7.99 13.11 -5.20
N ALA A 23 -8.91 12.46 -4.50
CA ALA A 23 -9.10 12.71 -3.07
C ALA A 23 -7.86 12.19 -2.35
N THR A 24 -6.93 13.08 -1.99
CA THR A 24 -5.93 12.79 -0.98
C THR A 24 -6.66 12.69 0.36
N SER A 25 -6.96 11.46 0.78
CA SER A 25 -7.42 11.20 2.15
C SER A 25 -6.23 11.36 3.11
N THR A 26 -6.02 12.57 3.62
CA THR A 26 -5.17 12.79 4.80
C THR A 26 -5.94 12.39 6.06
N LEU A 27 -5.86 11.10 6.42
CA LEU A 27 -6.13 10.63 7.78
C LEU A 27 -4.86 10.85 8.61
N SER A 28 -4.78 12.02 9.27
CA SER A 28 -3.67 12.38 10.15
C SER A 28 -4.08 12.23 11.61
N GLY A 29 -4.05 10.99 12.10
CA GLY A 29 -3.76 10.74 13.53
C GLY A 29 -2.24 10.84 13.76
N PRO A 30 -1.78 10.98 15.02
CA PRO A 30 -0.35 10.90 15.32
C PRO A 30 0.15 9.49 14.97
N ASP A 31 0.85 9.38 13.84
CA ASP A 31 1.55 8.16 13.46
C ASP A 31 2.60 7.87 14.55
N PRO A 32 2.70 6.64 15.11
CA PRO A 32 3.85 6.28 15.92
C PRO A 32 5.11 6.67 15.15
N ALA A 33 6.10 7.27 15.82
CA ALA A 33 7.22 8.02 15.21
C ALA A 33 8.14 7.26 14.23
N ARG A 34 7.74 6.06 13.78
CA ARG A 34 8.45 5.15 12.88
C ARG A 34 7.56 4.46 11.84
N CYS A 35 6.25 4.71 11.87
CA CYS A 35 5.34 4.22 10.84
C CYS A 35 5.49 5.11 9.61
N GLU A 36 5.60 4.49 8.44
CA GLU A 36 5.76 5.20 7.19
C GLU A 36 4.81 4.65 6.12
N GLU A 37 4.61 5.44 5.06
CA GLU A 37 3.87 4.99 3.90
C GLU A 37 4.65 3.92 3.13
N VAL A 38 3.95 2.88 2.68
CA VAL A 38 4.52 1.83 1.85
C VAL A 38 4.54 2.33 0.40
N PRO A 39 5.67 2.23 -0.31
CA PRO A 39 5.68 2.64 -1.70
C PRO A 39 4.73 1.77 -2.55
N GLN A 40 4.14 2.40 -3.57
CA GLN A 40 3.04 1.79 -4.34
C GLN A 40 3.47 0.54 -5.12
N ALA A 41 4.76 0.43 -5.45
CA ALA A 41 5.29 -0.74 -6.15
C ALA A 41 5.20 -2.01 -5.29
N GLU A 42 5.53 -1.90 -4.00
CA GLU A 42 5.48 -2.98 -3.02
C GLU A 42 4.02 -3.37 -2.72
N VAL A 43 3.12 -2.38 -2.60
CA VAL A 43 1.68 -2.64 -2.44
C VAL A 43 1.14 -3.40 -3.66
N ALA A 44 1.44 -2.94 -4.88
CA ALA A 44 1.01 -3.60 -6.10
C ALA A 44 1.58 -5.02 -6.23
N GLN A 45 2.84 -5.23 -5.81
CA GLN A 45 3.45 -6.55 -5.79
C GLN A 45 2.73 -7.49 -4.81
N ILE A 46 2.41 -7.01 -3.60
CA ILE A 46 1.63 -7.78 -2.61
C ILE A 46 0.22 -8.08 -3.16
N ASP A 47 -0.49 -7.09 -3.69
CA ASP A 47 -1.82 -7.27 -4.26
C ASP A 47 -1.84 -8.31 -5.39
N SER A 48 -0.86 -8.26 -6.29
CA SER A 48 -0.74 -9.20 -7.41
C SER A 48 -0.43 -10.64 -6.97
N SER A 49 0.04 -10.83 -5.74
CA SER A 49 0.46 -12.13 -5.23
C SER A 49 -0.67 -12.94 -4.60
N PHE A 50 -1.83 -12.33 -4.32
CA PHE A 50 -2.94 -12.98 -3.65
C PHE A 50 -3.57 -14.11 -4.49
N LEU A 51 -3.99 -15.19 -3.82
CA LEU A 51 -4.48 -16.42 -4.44
C LEU A 51 -5.89 -16.28 -5.05
N ASP A 52 -6.77 -15.52 -4.40
CA ASP A 52 -8.22 -15.57 -4.64
C ASP A 52 -8.83 -14.18 -4.93
N GLY A 53 -8.02 -13.25 -5.42
CA GLY A 53 -8.45 -11.86 -5.69
C GLY A 53 -8.74 -11.06 -4.42
N GLN A 54 -8.05 -11.37 -3.34
CA GLN A 54 -7.95 -10.49 -2.18
C GLN A 54 -7.27 -9.16 -2.55
N ARG A 55 -7.34 -8.20 -1.63
CA ARG A 55 -6.72 -6.88 -1.77
C ARG A 55 -6.17 -6.39 -0.43
N LEU A 56 -5.06 -5.69 -0.47
CA LEU A 56 -4.41 -5.05 0.66
C LEU A 56 -4.97 -3.63 0.82
N ILE A 57 -5.27 -3.25 2.06
CA ILE A 57 -5.65 -1.88 2.41
C ILE A 57 -4.91 -1.42 3.67
N GLY A 58 -4.77 -0.10 3.82
CA GLY A 58 -4.18 0.52 5.01
C GLY A 58 -2.75 0.04 5.27
N ALA A 59 -1.98 -0.18 4.21
CA ALA A 59 -0.62 -0.67 4.31
C ALA A 59 0.28 0.37 5.00
N ARG A 60 1.05 -0.07 5.99
CA ARG A 60 2.04 0.73 6.71
C ARG A 60 3.38 0.03 6.74
N GLY A 61 4.45 0.81 6.74
CA GLY A 61 5.82 0.36 6.72
C GLY A 61 6.58 0.70 8.00
N VAL A 62 7.61 -0.07 8.32
CA VAL A 62 8.64 0.25 9.31
C VAL A 62 9.99 -0.23 8.81
N GLN A 63 10.95 0.69 8.63
CA GLN A 63 12.35 0.33 8.38
C GLN A 63 13.07 -0.17 9.65
N ASP A 64 13.73 -1.32 9.53
CA ASP A 64 14.60 -1.90 10.56
C ASP A 64 15.84 -2.57 9.94
N GLY A 65 16.97 -1.86 9.99
CA GLY A 65 18.23 -2.31 9.38
C GLY A 65 18.06 -2.58 7.88
N ALA A 66 18.35 -3.81 7.44
CA ALA A 66 18.24 -4.24 6.05
C ALA A 66 16.84 -4.74 5.65
N PHE A 67 15.87 -4.63 6.55
CA PHE A 67 14.50 -5.11 6.37
C PHE A 67 13.54 -3.93 6.38
N PHE A 68 12.66 -3.87 5.38
CA PHE A 68 11.52 -2.98 5.40
C PHE A 68 10.26 -3.79 5.69
N TYR A 69 9.74 -3.70 6.91
CA TYR A 69 8.54 -4.41 7.32
C TYR A 69 7.31 -3.71 6.75
N ILE A 70 6.36 -4.49 6.24
CA ILE A 70 5.10 -4.00 5.73
C ILE A 70 3.99 -4.75 6.44
N ALA A 71 2.99 -4.06 6.97
CA ALA A 71 1.75 -4.68 7.42
C ALA A 71 0.54 -4.03 6.77
N GLY A 72 -0.56 -4.76 6.69
CA GLY A 72 -1.83 -4.21 6.22
C GLY A 72 -3.02 -5.10 6.52
N THR A 73 -4.21 -4.60 6.22
CA THR A 73 -5.44 -5.39 6.32
C THR A 73 -5.74 -6.01 4.96
N VAL A 74 -5.93 -7.32 4.94
CA VAL A 74 -6.36 -8.06 3.74
C VAL A 74 -7.88 -8.14 3.73
N LEU A 75 -8.48 -7.74 2.62
CA LEU A 75 -9.90 -7.95 2.35
C LEU A 75 -10.07 -9.11 1.37
N THR A 76 -11.18 -9.84 1.51
CA THR A 76 -11.66 -10.76 0.47
C THR A 76 -12.02 -10.00 -0.80
N ARG A 77 -12.21 -10.72 -1.91
CA ARG A 77 -12.71 -10.15 -3.18
C ARG A 77 -13.97 -9.31 -3.01
N ASP A 78 -14.86 -9.70 -2.10
CA ASP A 78 -16.13 -9.03 -1.84
C ASP A 78 -16.01 -7.83 -0.88
N GLY A 79 -14.80 -7.52 -0.41
CA GLY A 79 -14.52 -6.38 0.48
C GLY A 79 -14.71 -6.68 1.96
N THR A 80 -14.95 -7.93 2.36
CA THR A 80 -15.02 -8.33 3.76
C THR A 80 -13.61 -8.43 4.34
N MET A 81 -13.43 -8.07 5.61
CA MET A 81 -12.14 -8.24 6.29
C MET A 81 -11.79 -9.72 6.43
N ASP A 82 -10.65 -10.13 5.86
CA ASP A 82 -10.15 -11.50 5.89
C ASP A 82 -9.06 -11.66 6.95
N ALA A 83 -8.05 -10.78 6.93
CA ALA A 83 -6.96 -10.78 7.91
C ALA A 83 -6.55 -9.34 8.29
N PRO A 84 -6.74 -8.91 9.55
CA PRO A 84 -6.15 -7.69 10.04
C PRO A 84 -4.66 -7.91 10.35
N GLY A 85 -3.78 -7.06 9.82
CA GLY A 85 -2.35 -7.05 10.19
C GLY A 85 -1.52 -8.21 9.61
N ALA A 86 -1.79 -8.64 8.38
CA ALA A 86 -0.86 -9.52 7.67
C ALA A 86 0.50 -8.80 7.48
N VAL A 87 1.62 -9.53 7.54
CA VAL A 87 2.96 -8.94 7.60
C VAL A 87 3.88 -9.54 6.55
N TRP A 88 4.56 -8.66 5.83
CA TRP A 88 5.58 -8.93 4.83
C TRP A 88 6.88 -8.21 5.19
N VAL A 89 7.96 -8.59 4.52
CA VAL A 89 9.22 -7.86 4.59
C VAL A 89 9.81 -7.71 3.19
N VAL A 90 10.36 -6.54 2.90
CA VAL A 90 11.23 -6.33 1.74
C VAL A 90 12.67 -6.52 2.17
N HIS A 91 13.38 -7.40 1.46
CA HIS A 91 14.80 -7.61 1.64
C HIS A 91 15.47 -7.84 0.28
N GLN A 92 16.54 -7.08 0.00
CA GLN A 92 17.28 -7.17 -1.27
C GLN A 92 16.36 -7.06 -2.51
N GLY A 93 15.35 -6.19 -2.45
CA GLY A 93 14.39 -5.95 -3.55
C GLY A 93 13.33 -7.03 -3.74
N SER A 94 13.28 -8.06 -2.88
CA SER A 94 12.26 -9.09 -2.90
C SER A 94 11.32 -8.97 -1.70
N VAL A 95 10.04 -9.24 -1.91
CA VAL A 95 9.02 -9.25 -0.85
C VAL A 95 8.80 -10.70 -0.38
N TYR A 96 8.82 -10.90 0.93
CA TYR A 96 8.61 -12.19 1.58
C TYR A 96 7.44 -12.12 2.54
N SER A 97 6.63 -13.17 2.55
CA SER A 97 5.60 -13.35 3.58
C SER A 97 6.27 -13.76 4.88
N ILE A 98 6.00 -13.04 5.97
CA ILE A 98 6.58 -13.36 7.28
C ILE A 98 5.54 -13.61 8.38
N SER A 99 4.25 -13.44 8.11
CA SER A 99 3.17 -13.95 8.98
C SER A 99 2.40 -15.10 8.32
N ASP A 100 1.76 -15.95 9.13
CA ASP A 100 0.88 -17.03 8.62
C ASP A 100 -0.24 -16.48 7.74
N ALA A 101 -0.77 -15.30 8.08
CA ALA A 101 -1.82 -14.66 7.31
C ALA A 101 -1.35 -14.27 5.91
N ALA A 102 -0.14 -13.71 5.79
CA ALA A 102 0.48 -13.36 4.51
C ALA A 102 0.84 -14.62 3.69
N ALA A 103 1.44 -15.61 4.34
CA ALA A 103 1.93 -16.84 3.68
C ALA A 103 0.78 -17.72 3.14
N SER A 104 -0.32 -17.84 3.88
CA SER A 104 -1.45 -18.70 3.47
C SER A 104 -2.33 -18.09 2.37
N ARG A 105 -2.15 -16.81 2.03
CA ARG A 105 -3.01 -16.06 1.10
C ARG A 105 -2.32 -15.61 -0.17
N SER A 106 -1.02 -15.85 -0.31
CA SER A 106 -0.24 -15.37 -1.45
C SER A 106 0.73 -16.42 -1.99
N TYR A 107 1.17 -16.24 -3.23
CA TYR A 107 2.29 -16.99 -3.81
C TYR A 107 3.67 -16.44 -3.42
N MET A 108 3.75 -15.49 -2.47
CA MET A 108 5.03 -14.92 -2.05
C MET A 108 5.90 -15.96 -1.32
N PRO A 109 7.23 -15.91 -1.48
CA PRO A 109 8.13 -16.77 -0.74
C PRO A 109 7.95 -16.58 0.78
N ASP A 110 7.95 -17.68 1.54
CA ASP A 110 7.93 -17.63 3.01
C ASP A 110 9.32 -17.28 3.55
N GLY A 111 9.41 -16.15 4.24
CA GLY A 111 10.66 -15.63 4.79
C GLY A 111 11.03 -16.20 6.16
N ARG A 112 10.11 -16.84 6.89
CA ARG A 112 10.26 -17.17 8.33
C ARG A 112 11.33 -18.21 8.67
N GLY A 113 11.80 -18.94 7.67
CA GLY A 113 12.84 -19.96 7.82
C GLY A 113 14.16 -19.66 7.09
N ILE A 114 14.21 -18.56 6.33
CA ILE A 114 15.36 -18.22 5.47
C ILE A 114 15.89 -16.80 5.73
N LEU A 115 15.07 -15.93 6.31
CA LEU A 115 15.47 -14.61 6.76
C LEU A 115 15.54 -14.60 8.30
N ALA A 116 16.35 -13.69 8.84
CA ALA A 116 16.32 -13.37 10.27
C ALA A 116 15.10 -12.49 10.65
N ALA A 117 14.22 -12.17 9.70
CA ALA A 117 13.01 -11.38 9.93
C ALA A 117 11.96 -12.19 10.69
N ASN A 118 11.29 -11.55 11.65
CA ASN A 118 10.28 -12.19 12.50
C ASN A 118 9.09 -11.23 12.68
N PRO A 119 7.84 -11.66 12.41
CA PRO A 119 6.66 -10.80 12.61
C PRO A 119 6.44 -10.39 14.06
N TYR A 120 7.04 -11.10 15.03
CA TYR A 120 6.97 -10.81 16.46
C TYR A 120 8.23 -10.11 17.01
N SER A 121 9.13 -9.66 16.13
CA SER A 121 10.21 -8.75 16.51
C SER A 121 9.64 -7.38 16.91
N GLU A 122 10.46 -6.52 17.51
CA GLU A 122 10.05 -5.15 17.84
C GLU A 122 9.49 -4.41 16.61
N ALA A 123 10.19 -4.47 15.47
CA ALA A 123 9.72 -3.86 14.22
C ALA A 123 8.46 -4.54 13.67
N GLY A 124 8.38 -5.87 13.76
CA GLY A 124 7.21 -6.64 13.34
C GLY A 124 5.94 -6.31 14.14
N LEU A 125 6.06 -6.13 15.46
CA LEU A 125 4.96 -5.70 16.30
C LEU A 125 4.59 -4.24 16.04
N LEU A 126 5.59 -3.36 15.91
CA LEU A 126 5.37 -1.95 15.64
C LEU A 126 4.62 -1.72 14.32
N VAL A 127 4.98 -2.43 13.25
CA VAL A 127 4.30 -2.27 11.96
C VAL A 127 2.83 -2.75 12.02
N GLN A 128 2.54 -3.75 12.84
CA GLN A 128 1.16 -4.22 13.08
C GLN A 128 0.36 -3.17 13.86
N ASP A 129 0.97 -2.51 14.83
CA ASP A 129 0.35 -1.42 15.58
C ASP A 129 0.03 -0.21 14.67
N CYS A 130 0.89 0.09 13.70
CA CYS A 130 0.64 1.15 12.70
C CYS A 130 -0.70 0.95 11.94
N VAL A 131 -1.11 -0.31 11.74
CA VAL A 131 -2.32 -0.67 10.99
C VAL A 131 -3.55 -0.81 11.88
N THR A 132 -3.36 -1.23 13.12
CA THR A 132 -4.45 -1.56 14.06
C THR A 132 -4.83 -0.42 14.99
N VAL A 133 -3.87 0.38 15.46
CA VAL A 133 -4.08 1.50 16.40
C VAL A 133 -4.15 2.85 15.68
N GLY A 134 -3.48 3.01 14.54
CA GLY A 134 -3.45 4.25 13.75
C GLY A 134 -4.74 4.60 12.99
N ARG A 135 -5.92 4.16 13.47
CA ARG A 135 -7.24 4.47 12.88
C ARG A 135 -7.94 5.61 13.61
#